data_AF-A0A0D7NTS6-F1
#
_entry.id   AF-A0A0D7NTS6-F1
#
_cell.length_a   1.000
_cell.length_b   1.000
_cell.length_c   1.000
_cell.angle_alpha   90.00
_cell.angle_beta   90.00
_cell.angle_gamma   90.00
#
_symmetry.space_group_name_H-M   'P 1'
#
loop_
_entity.id
_entity.type
_entity.pdbx_description
1 polymer ?
#
loop_
_entity_poly.entity_id
_entity_poly.type
_entity_poly.pdbx_seq_one_letter_code
_entity_poly.pdbx_strand_id
1 'polypeptide(L)'
;MRTKHTFRLPPDLARQLADYADRKRVPQALVVETALSSYLSPDNSERMEAALGRRLDRLTRQVERLERHVTISNEALALFVRFWLSVTPPLPDTAQPAAQAKGRERYEGFVEALGRRLAKGQSLAQEISQELIPMEGASDRTDSSS
;
A
#
# COMPACT_ATOMS: atom_id res chain seq x y z
N MET A 1 21.99 31.12 -30.26
CA MET A 1 23.40 31.07 -30.74
C MET A 1 24.12 30.00 -29.93
N ARG A 2 25.04 29.21 -30.52
CA ARG A 2 25.83 28.19 -29.80
C ARG A 2 27.26 28.70 -29.62
N THR A 3 27.81 28.56 -28.41
CA THR A 3 29.20 28.95 -28.09
C THR A 3 30.03 27.70 -27.85
N LYS A 4 31.25 27.63 -28.42
CA LYS A 4 32.15 26.50 -28.23
C LYS A 4 32.91 26.67 -26.91
N HIS A 5 32.87 25.63 -26.08
CA HIS A 5 33.70 25.53 -24.88
C HIS A 5 34.54 24.24 -24.94
N THR A 6 35.79 24.30 -24.48
CA THR A 6 36.72 23.16 -24.45
C THR A 6 37.12 22.88 -23.02
N PHE A 7 36.84 21.66 -22.54
CA PHE A 7 37.20 21.20 -21.20
C PHE A 7 37.86 19.82 -21.28
N ARG A 8 38.69 19.48 -20.28
CA ARG A 8 39.26 18.14 -20.16
C ARG A 8 38.40 17.29 -19.23
N LEU A 9 38.08 16.08 -19.68
CA LEU A 9 37.39 15.08 -18.87
C LEU A 9 38.40 14.04 -18.38
N PRO A 10 38.24 13.50 -17.15
CA PRO A 10 38.96 12.31 -16.74
C PRO A 10 38.75 11.16 -17.75
N PRO A 11 39.77 10.32 -18.01
CA PRO A 11 39.70 9.29 -19.05
C PRO A 11 38.50 8.34 -18.89
N ASP A 12 38.18 7.96 -17.66
CA ASP A 12 37.05 7.06 -17.39
C ASP A 12 35.70 7.73 -17.65
N LEU A 13 35.56 9.02 -17.34
CA LEU A 13 34.34 9.77 -17.60
C LEU A 13 34.13 10.00 -19.11
N ALA A 14 35.20 10.27 -19.85
CA ALA A 14 35.15 10.37 -21.31
C ALA A 14 34.69 9.04 -21.95
N ARG A 15 35.17 7.91 -21.43
CA ARG A 15 34.74 6.57 -21.87
C ARG A 15 33.26 6.33 -21.57
N GLN A 16 32.81 6.62 -20.35
CA GLN A 16 31.40 6.50 -19.97
C GLN A 16 30.47 7.36 -20.83
N LEU A 17 30.89 8.60 -21.15
CA LEU A 17 30.14 9.50 -22.03
C LEU A 17 30.01 8.92 -23.44
N ALA A 18 31.11 8.41 -24.00
CA ALA A 18 31.12 7.76 -25.31
C ALA A 18 30.20 6.53 -25.32
N ASP A 19 30.37 5.62 -24.36
CA ASP A 19 29.56 4.41 -24.24
C ASP A 19 28.05 4.75 -24.10
N TYR A 20 27.71 5.75 -23.30
CA TYR A 20 26.33 6.18 -23.12
C TYR A 20 25.73 6.76 -24.40
N ALA A 21 26.48 7.65 -25.05
CA ALA A 21 26.08 8.29 -26.31
C ALA A 21 25.86 7.25 -27.41
N ASP A 22 26.75 6.27 -27.53
CA ASP A 22 26.67 5.17 -28.50
C ASP A 22 25.46 4.27 -28.23
N ARG A 23 25.25 3.85 -26.97
CA ARG A 23 24.08 3.06 -26.55
C ARG A 23 22.76 3.76 -26.84
N LYS A 24 22.73 5.08 -26.67
CA LYS A 24 21.53 5.92 -26.91
C LYS A 24 21.43 6.43 -28.34
N ARG A 25 22.43 6.18 -29.19
CA ARG A 25 22.54 6.68 -30.58
C ARG A 25 22.35 8.20 -30.68
N VAL A 26 22.97 8.94 -29.77
CA VAL A 26 22.91 10.42 -29.73
C VAL A 26 24.32 11.02 -29.72
N PRO A 27 24.52 12.25 -30.21
CA PRO A 27 25.82 12.92 -30.11
C PRO A 27 26.22 13.16 -28.65
N GLN A 28 27.50 12.98 -28.30
CA GLN A 28 28.01 13.27 -26.95
C GLN A 28 27.70 14.72 -26.52
N ALA A 29 27.77 15.68 -27.44
CA ALA A 29 27.44 17.07 -27.17
C ALA A 29 25.99 17.25 -26.68
N LEU A 30 25.03 16.46 -27.18
CA LEU A 30 23.65 16.49 -26.73
C LEU A 30 23.49 15.93 -25.30
N VAL A 31 24.25 14.87 -24.99
CA VAL A 31 24.28 14.30 -23.64
C VAL A 31 24.82 15.33 -22.63
N VAL A 32 25.94 15.99 -22.97
CA VAL A 32 26.55 17.04 -22.13
C VAL A 32 25.61 18.24 -21.98
N GLU A 33 25.00 18.70 -23.07
CA GLU A 33 24.05 19.83 -23.05
C GLU A 33 22.83 19.51 -22.16
N THR A 34 22.29 18.30 -22.28
CA THR A 34 21.15 17.84 -21.46
C THR A 34 21.55 17.72 -19.99
N ALA A 35 22.70 17.12 -19.70
CA ALA A 35 23.19 16.95 -18.35
C ALA A 35 23.45 18.31 -17.68
N LEU A 36 24.09 19.25 -18.39
CA LEU A 36 24.39 20.58 -17.88
C LEU A 36 23.13 21.41 -17.68
N SER A 37 22.17 21.35 -18.62
CA SER A 37 20.89 22.03 -18.49
C SER A 37 20.07 21.48 -17.31
N SER A 38 20.09 20.16 -17.10
CA SER A 38 19.45 19.50 -15.95
C SER A 38 20.12 19.89 -14.62
N TYR A 39 21.46 19.88 -14.59
CA TYR A 39 22.23 20.19 -13.39
C TYR A 39 22.11 21.66 -12.96
N LEU A 40 22.06 22.58 -13.93
CA LEU A 40 21.93 24.02 -13.68
C LEU A 40 20.48 24.48 -13.57
N SER A 41 19.50 23.59 -13.72
CA SER A 41 18.08 23.95 -13.59
C SER A 41 17.74 24.17 -12.11
N PRO A 42 17.28 25.39 -11.72
CA PRO A 42 16.87 25.69 -10.34
C PRO A 42 15.77 24.75 -9.83
N ASP A 43 14.93 24.29 -10.75
CA ASP A 43 13.76 23.49 -10.46
C ASP A 43 14.07 22.02 -10.13
N ASN A 44 15.26 21.50 -10.43
CA ASN A 44 15.50 20.06 -10.35
C ASN A 44 15.51 19.55 -8.90
N SER A 45 16.20 20.25 -7.99
CA SER A 45 16.18 19.92 -6.56
C SER A 45 14.80 20.14 -5.96
N GLU A 46 14.16 21.28 -6.23
CA GLU A 46 12.85 21.62 -5.69
C GLU A 46 11.75 20.66 -6.16
N ARG A 47 11.76 20.25 -7.43
CA ARG A 47 10.79 19.28 -7.96
C ARG A 47 11.00 17.89 -7.35
N MET A 48 12.25 17.49 -7.15
CA MET A 48 12.58 16.21 -6.52
C MET A 48 12.13 16.19 -5.05
N GLU A 49 12.46 17.26 -4.30
CA GLU A 49 12.04 17.43 -2.91
C GLU A 49 10.51 17.46 -2.78
N ALA A 50 9.82 18.21 -3.65
CA ALA A 50 8.36 18.26 -3.65
C ALA A 50 7.73 16.91 -4.01
N ALA A 51 8.32 16.15 -4.94
CA ALA A 51 7.84 14.81 -5.28
C ALA A 51 8.04 13.82 -4.13
N LEU A 52 9.18 13.91 -3.44
CA LEU A 52 9.47 13.10 -2.25
C LEU A 52 8.51 13.46 -1.11
N GLY A 53 8.29 14.74 -0.83
CA GLY A 53 7.34 15.23 0.18
C GLY A 53 5.94 14.67 -0.06
N ARG A 54 5.42 14.81 -1.29
CA ARG A 54 4.10 14.24 -1.66
C ARG A 54 4.03 12.72 -1.47
N ARG A 55 5.12 12.00 -1.72
CA ARG A 55 5.18 10.55 -1.52
C ARG A 55 5.18 10.20 -0.03
N LEU A 56 5.91 10.94 0.79
CA LEU A 56 5.93 10.78 2.24
C LEU A 56 4.56 11.07 2.83
N ASP A 57 3.91 12.17 2.45
CA ASP A 57 2.55 12.50 2.90
C ASP A 57 1.56 11.38 2.59
N ARG A 58 1.68 10.78 1.40
CA ARG A 58 0.85 9.63 1.02
C ARG A 58 1.12 8.41 1.89
N LEU A 59 2.39 8.13 2.23
CA LEU A 59 2.75 7.03 3.13
C LEU A 59 2.22 7.29 4.54
N THR A 60 2.35 8.51 5.06
CA THR A 60 1.80 8.89 6.38
C THR A 60 0.31 8.60 6.44
N ARG A 61 -0.47 9.05 5.45
CA ARG A 61 -1.92 8.76 5.39
C ARG A 61 -2.24 7.28 5.29
N GLN A 62 -1.39 6.48 4.63
CA GLN A 62 -1.57 5.03 4.58
C GLN A 62 -1.29 4.37 5.93
N VAL A 63 -0.29 4.85 6.66
CA VAL A 63 0.04 4.38 8.02
C VAL A 63 -1.07 4.74 9.00
N GLU A 64 -1.56 5.98 9.01
CA GLU A 64 -2.69 6.40 9.86
C GLU A 64 -3.94 5.54 9.63
N ARG A 65 -4.23 5.22 8.36
CA ARG A 65 -5.35 4.33 8.03
C ARG A 65 -5.11 2.89 8.52
N LEU A 66 -3.88 2.41 8.41
CA LEU A 66 -3.50 1.09 8.91
C LEU A 66 -3.64 1.03 10.44
N GLU A 67 -3.16 2.05 11.15
CA GLU A 67 -3.30 2.16 12.60
C GLU A 67 -4.78 2.09 13.01
N ARG A 68 -5.65 2.86 12.34
CA ARG A 68 -7.10 2.79 12.58
C ARG A 68 -7.66 1.38 12.38
N HIS A 69 -7.26 0.69 11.31
CA HIS A 69 -7.71 -0.68 11.06
C HIS A 69 -7.21 -1.66 12.13
N VAL A 70 -5.99 -1.49 12.62
CA VAL A 70 -5.43 -2.28 13.73
C VAL A 70 -6.19 -2.02 15.02
N THR A 71 -6.47 -0.77 15.37
CA THR A 71 -7.27 -0.43 16.55
C THR A 71 -8.66 -1.09 16.49
N ILE A 72 -9.37 -0.96 15.37
CA ILE A 72 -10.69 -1.59 15.21
C ILE A 72 -10.60 -3.11 15.35
N SER A 73 -9.58 -3.73 14.76
CA SER A 73 -9.38 -5.18 14.85
C SER A 73 -9.11 -5.64 16.29
N ASN A 74 -8.31 -4.87 17.04
CA ASN A 74 -8.02 -5.15 18.45
C ASN A 74 -9.27 -5.00 19.32
N GLU A 75 -10.09 -3.96 19.11
CA GLU A 75 -11.35 -3.78 19.82
C GLU A 75 -12.33 -4.92 19.54
N ALA A 76 -12.47 -5.32 18.27
CA ALA A 76 -13.31 -6.45 17.88
C ALA A 76 -12.84 -7.77 18.52
N LEU A 77 -11.52 -8.01 18.56
CA LEU A 77 -10.94 -9.18 19.21
C LEU A 77 -11.17 -9.17 20.73
N ALA A 78 -11.01 -8.02 21.39
CA ALA A 78 -11.26 -7.87 22.81
C ALA A 78 -12.73 -8.17 23.16
N LEU A 79 -13.67 -7.64 22.37
CA LEU A 79 -15.10 -7.94 22.50
C LEU A 79 -15.39 -9.43 22.27
N PHE A 80 -14.79 -10.04 21.25
CA PHE A 80 -14.94 -11.46 20.98
C PHE A 80 -14.45 -12.32 22.14
N VAL A 81 -13.26 -12.06 22.67
CA VAL A 81 -12.68 -12.79 23.83
C VAL A 81 -13.56 -12.62 25.07
N ARG A 82 -14.00 -11.39 25.36
CA ARG A 82 -14.90 -11.12 26.48
C ARG A 82 -16.23 -11.87 26.35
N PHE A 83 -16.84 -11.83 25.18
CA PHE A 83 -18.06 -12.59 24.89
C PHE A 83 -17.83 -14.10 25.08
N TRP A 84 -16.73 -14.63 24.53
CA TRP A 84 -16.38 -16.04 24.64
C TRP A 84 -16.21 -16.48 26.10
N LEU A 85 -15.51 -15.70 26.93
CA LEU A 85 -15.34 -16.00 28.36
C LEU A 85 -16.64 -15.87 29.17
N SER A 86 -17.57 -15.03 28.73
CA SER A 86 -18.84 -14.80 29.44
C SER A 86 -19.92 -15.82 29.11
N VAL A 87 -19.89 -16.40 27.90
CA VAL A 87 -20.95 -17.28 27.38
C VAL A 87 -20.56 -18.75 27.39
N THR A 88 -19.28 -19.09 27.49
CA THR A 88 -18.82 -20.49 27.47
C THR A 88 -19.06 -21.15 28.84
N PRO A 89 -20.00 -22.12 28.96
CA PRO A 89 -20.22 -22.81 30.22
C PRO A 89 -18.99 -23.67 30.57
N PRO A 90 -18.58 -23.75 31.84
CA PRO A 90 -17.49 -24.63 32.24
C PRO A 90 -17.88 -26.09 31.95
N LEU A 91 -17.01 -26.81 31.25
CA LEU A 91 -17.23 -28.22 30.96
C LEU A 91 -16.87 -29.10 32.17
N PRO A 92 -17.60 -30.21 32.40
CA PRO A 92 -17.17 -31.25 33.33
C PRO A 92 -15.75 -31.73 33.02
N ASP A 93 -14.94 -32.04 34.03
CA ASP A 93 -13.53 -32.45 33.86
C ASP A 93 -13.36 -33.65 32.91
N THR A 94 -14.34 -34.55 32.87
CA THR A 94 -14.36 -35.71 31.97
C THR A 94 -14.56 -35.35 30.49
N ALA A 95 -15.17 -34.20 30.20
CA ALA A 95 -15.43 -33.72 28.84
C ALA A 95 -14.35 -32.75 28.32
N GLN A 96 -13.46 -32.25 29.19
CA GLN A 96 -12.40 -31.31 28.81
C GLN A 96 -11.46 -31.86 27.73
N PRO A 97 -10.96 -33.11 27.79
CA PRO A 97 -10.06 -33.64 26.76
C PRO A 97 -10.71 -33.69 25.37
N ALA A 98 -11.97 -34.12 25.30
CA ALA A 98 -12.73 -34.19 24.05
C ALA A 98 -13.02 -32.80 23.48
N ALA A 99 -13.37 -31.83 24.34
CA ALA A 99 -13.59 -30.44 23.92
C ALA A 99 -12.31 -29.77 23.42
N GLN A 100 -11.16 -30.02 24.06
CA GLN A 100 -9.86 -29.53 23.60
C GLN A 100 -9.47 -30.12 22.24
N ALA A 101 -9.68 -31.43 22.05
CA ALA A 101 -9.43 -32.10 20.77
C ALA A 101 -10.29 -31.51 19.65
N LYS A 102 -11.59 -31.32 19.89
CA LYS A 102 -12.50 -30.71 18.90
C LYS A 102 -12.19 -29.24 18.64
N GLY A 103 -11.73 -28.51 19.65
CA GLY A 103 -11.26 -27.12 19.50
C GLY A 103 -10.04 -27.02 18.58
N ARG A 104 -9.10 -27.96 18.70
CA ARG A 104 -7.90 -28.03 17.84
C ARG A 104 -8.26 -28.31 16.39
N GLU A 105 -9.14 -29.29 16.15
CA GLU A 105 -9.66 -29.61 14.81
C GLU A 105 -10.35 -28.40 14.16
N ARG A 106 -11.19 -27.67 14.92
CA ARG A 106 -11.84 -26.46 14.43
C ARG A 106 -10.84 -25.34 14.10
N TYR A 107 -9.80 -25.18 14.91
CA TYR A 107 -8.76 -24.18 14.68
C TYR A 107 -7.96 -24.48 13.40
N GLU A 108 -7.57 -25.74 13.19
CA GLU A 108 -6.90 -26.18 11.97
C GLU A 108 -7.76 -25.89 10.72
N GLY A 109 -9.07 -26.22 10.77
CA GLY A 109 -10.00 -25.90 9.70
C GLY A 109 -10.16 -24.40 9.44
N PHE A 110 -10.15 -23.57 10.49
CA PHE A 110 -10.15 -22.12 10.36
C PHE A 110 -8.86 -21.60 9.68
N VAL A 111 -7.68 -22.07 10.11
CA VAL A 111 -6.39 -21.67 9.53
C VAL A 111 -6.34 -22.03 8.04
N GLU A 112 -6.82 -23.21 7.67
CA GLU A 112 -6.88 -23.65 6.28
C GLU A 112 -7.84 -22.77 5.44
N ALA A 113 -9.03 -22.46 5.98
CA ALA A 113 -9.99 -21.58 5.33
C ALA A 113 -9.46 -20.15 5.16
N LEU A 114 -8.77 -19.61 6.18
CA LEU A 114 -8.13 -18.30 6.14
C LEU A 114 -7.00 -18.28 5.09
N GLY A 115 -6.16 -19.30 5.05
CA GLY A 115 -5.10 -19.46 4.05
C GLY A 115 -5.65 -19.45 2.63
N ARG A 116 -6.72 -20.21 2.36
CA ARG A 116 -7.41 -20.21 1.06
C ARG A 116 -7.96 -18.84 0.67
N ARG A 117 -8.50 -18.09 1.63
CA ARG A 117 -9.06 -16.75 1.40
C ARG A 117 -7.97 -15.72 1.10
N LEU A 118 -6.88 -15.73 1.86
CA LEU A 118 -5.72 -14.86 1.63
C LEU A 118 -5.09 -15.12 0.25
N ALA A 119 -4.97 -16.39 -0.16
CA ALA A 119 -4.48 -16.75 -1.49
C ALA A 119 -5.37 -16.23 -2.64
N LYS A 120 -6.68 -16.01 -2.39
CA LYS A 120 -7.63 -15.44 -3.35
C LYS A 120 -7.64 -13.91 -3.38
N GLY A 121 -6.88 -13.24 -2.50
CA GLY A 121 -6.80 -11.78 -2.45
C GLY A 121 -8.05 -11.05 -1.93
N GLN A 122 -9.04 -11.77 -1.41
CA GLN A 122 -10.27 -11.19 -0.86
C GLN A 122 -10.00 -10.72 0.57
N SER A 123 -9.91 -9.40 0.79
CA SER A 123 -9.74 -8.86 2.14
C SER A 123 -11.10 -8.67 2.81
N LEU A 124 -11.21 -9.11 4.07
CA LEU A 124 -12.40 -8.86 4.90
C LEU A 124 -12.71 -7.35 5.00
N ALA A 125 -11.67 -6.51 4.98
CA ALA A 125 -11.81 -5.05 5.00
C ALA A 125 -12.55 -4.50 3.76
N GLN A 126 -12.38 -5.11 2.58
CA GLN A 126 -13.10 -4.70 1.37
C GLN A 126 -14.58 -5.06 1.41
N GLU A 127 -14.93 -6.24 1.94
CA GLU A 127 -16.32 -6.68 2.08
C GLU A 127 -17.10 -5.78 3.06
N ILE A 128 -16.52 -5.50 4.23
CA ILE A 128 -17.16 -4.64 5.23
C ILE A 128 -17.30 -3.19 4.72
N SER A 129 -16.31 -2.69 3.97
CA SER A 129 -16.38 -1.35 3.39
C SER A 129 -17.43 -1.22 2.28
N GLN A 130 -17.74 -2.31 1.56
CA GLN A 130 -18.81 -2.32 0.55
C GLN A 130 -20.20 -2.39 1.16
N GLU A 131 -20.33 -3.06 2.32
CA GLU A 131 -21.61 -3.26 3.01
C GLU A 131 -22.03 -2.03 3.85
N LEU A 132 -21.06 -1.21 4.28
CA LEU A 132 -21.29 0.01 5.07
C LEU A 132 -21.48 1.30 4.25
N ILE A 133 -21.43 1.25 2.92
CA ILE A 133 -21.90 2.38 2.09
C ILE A 133 -23.41 2.22 1.97
N PRO A 134 -24.23 3.02 2.67
CA PRO A 134 -25.67 2.97 2.47
C PRO A 134 -25.92 3.35 1.01
N MET A 135 -26.82 2.63 0.35
CA MET A 135 -27.42 3.01 -0.92
C MET A 135 -28.30 4.26 -0.72
N GLU A 136 -27.70 5.38 -0.36
CA GLU A 136 -28.37 6.67 -0.21
C GLU A 136 -28.44 7.30 -1.60
N GLY A 137 -29.53 7.02 -2.32
CA GLY A 137 -29.73 7.57 -3.66
C GLY A 137 -30.80 6.92 -4.52
N ALA A 138 -31.79 6.20 -3.97
CA ALA A 138 -33.04 5.98 -4.71
C ALA A 138 -33.98 7.13 -4.35
N SER A 139 -33.80 8.26 -5.05
CA SER A 139 -34.59 9.47 -4.89
C SER A 139 -36.07 9.17 -5.05
N ASP A 140 -36.79 9.42 -3.97
CA ASP A 140 -38.13 9.99 -3.92
C ASP A 140 -38.46 10.80 -5.19
N ARG A 141 -39.17 10.16 -6.13
CA ARG A 141 -39.96 10.80 -7.20
C ARG A 141 -41.15 9.90 -7.48
N THR A 142 -42.10 9.87 -6.55
CA THR A 142 -43.50 9.79 -6.95
C THR A 142 -44.08 11.17 -6.70
N ASP A 143 -43.98 11.99 -7.74
CA ASP A 143 -44.71 13.23 -7.87
C ASP A 143 -46.19 12.99 -7.55
N SER A 144 -46.64 13.75 -6.56
CA SER A 144 -48.01 14.19 -6.43
C SER A 144 -48.51 14.74 -7.78
N SER A 145 -49.38 14.02 -8.48
CA SER A 145 -50.37 14.59 -9.41
C SER A 145 -51.34 13.51 -9.91
N SER A 146 -52.52 13.43 -9.29
CA SER A 146 -53.86 13.39 -9.92
C SER A 146 -54.92 13.00 -8.90
#